data_AF-A0A9N7YNH6-F1
#
_entry.id   AF-A0A9N7YNH6-F1
#
_cell.length_a   1.000
_cell.length_b   1.000
_cell.length_c   1.000
_cell.angle_alpha   90.00
_cell.angle_beta   90.00
_cell.angle_gamma   90.00
#
_symmetry.space_group_name_H-M   'P 1'
#
loop_
_entity.id
_entity.type
_entity.pdbx_description
1 polymer ?
#
loop_
_entity_poly.entity_id
_entity_poly.type
_entity_poly.pdbx_seq_one_letter_code
_entity_poly.pdbx_strand_id
1 'polypeptide(L)'
;MFQYFVLLDRCYASVSPLPSNDTSFNLFVSCSVDQLTTVLENGDSQKACFYFPAFRFIEQQNQTISTYYLHCITRLCERSTCSSFKRCSRKKRSVETTVVQDSITEPSMLTVAIRAKTESSFLPKDEALTGAQTDGKGASVGLGIAVAVLIVIGVTAIFMAASFYRKLKRLR
;
A
#
# COMPACT_ATOMS: atom_id res chain seq x y z
N MET A 1 -27.57 25.32 -18.96
CA MET A 1 -26.93 24.01 -18.71
C MET A 1 -26.56 23.96 -17.24
N PHE A 2 -27.17 23.06 -16.46
CA PHE A 2 -26.79 22.85 -15.06
C PHE A 2 -25.40 22.23 -15.03
N GLN A 3 -24.47 22.86 -14.32
CA GLN A 3 -23.10 22.36 -14.18
C GLN A 3 -22.90 21.84 -12.77
N TYR A 4 -22.70 20.54 -12.68
CA TYR A 4 -22.39 19.85 -11.44
C TYR A 4 -20.88 19.76 -11.23
N PHE A 5 -20.46 19.88 -9.97
CA PHE A 5 -19.10 19.70 -9.51
C PHE A 5 -18.98 18.42 -8.68
N VAL A 6 -17.79 17.84 -8.68
CA VAL A 6 -17.47 16.63 -7.91
C VAL A 6 -17.07 17.04 -6.51
N LEU A 7 -17.84 16.56 -5.52
CA LEU A 7 -17.57 16.76 -4.09
C LEU A 7 -17.27 15.41 -3.45
N LEU A 8 -16.18 15.35 -2.70
CA LEU A 8 -15.81 14.26 -1.81
C LEU A 8 -16.16 14.69 -0.38
N ASP A 9 -17.16 14.06 0.23
CA ASP A 9 -17.63 14.39 1.59
C ASP A 9 -16.61 13.93 2.65
N ARG A 10 -16.10 12.71 2.42
CA ARG A 10 -15.17 11.99 3.29
C ARG A 10 -14.37 11.00 2.46
N CYS A 11 -13.05 11.03 2.65
CA CYS A 11 -12.16 9.97 2.18
C CYS A 11 -11.44 9.36 3.38
N TYR A 12 -11.45 8.03 3.46
CA TYR A 12 -10.81 7.28 4.52
C TYR A 12 -10.18 6.00 3.98
N ALA A 13 -9.17 5.50 4.67
CA ALA A 13 -8.57 4.22 4.39
C ALA A 13 -9.09 3.15 5.35
N SER A 14 -9.17 1.90 4.90
CA SER A 14 -9.39 0.73 5.76
C SER A 14 -8.61 -0.49 5.24
N VAL A 15 -8.52 -1.55 6.04
CA VAL A 15 -7.95 -2.84 5.61
C VAL A 15 -8.94 -3.70 4.80
N SER A 16 -10.22 -3.29 4.75
CA SER A 16 -11.30 -4.04 4.09
C SER A 16 -11.63 -3.45 2.71
N PRO A 17 -11.86 -4.28 1.68
CA PRO A 17 -12.38 -3.80 0.40
C PRO A 17 -13.82 -3.29 0.48
N LEU A 18 -14.57 -3.76 1.49
CA LEU A 18 -15.94 -3.33 1.73
C LEU A 18 -15.92 -2.20 2.75
N PRO A 19 -16.63 -1.09 2.51
CA PRO A 19 -16.79 -0.04 3.51
C PRO A 19 -17.56 -0.60 4.72
N SER A 20 -16.82 -0.95 5.76
CA SER A 20 -17.34 -1.46 7.04
C SER A 20 -17.03 -0.49 8.18
N ASN A 21 -17.60 -0.74 9.34
CA ASN A 21 -17.30 0.02 10.57
C ASN A 21 -16.01 -0.46 11.27
N ASP A 22 -15.11 -1.12 10.52
CA ASP A 22 -13.84 -1.59 11.05
C ASP A 22 -12.85 -0.44 11.25
N THR A 23 -11.62 -0.77 11.66
CA THR A 23 -10.54 0.21 11.83
C THR A 23 -10.32 0.99 10.53
N SER A 24 -10.55 2.31 10.61
CA SER A 24 -10.42 3.22 9.48
C SER A 24 -9.60 4.44 9.85
N PHE A 25 -8.86 4.95 8.88
CA PHE A 25 -8.05 6.15 9.00
C PHE A 25 -8.63 7.25 8.11
N ASN A 26 -9.08 8.36 8.69
CA ASN A 26 -9.65 9.46 7.93
C ASN A 26 -8.55 10.31 7.30
N LEU A 27 -8.55 10.43 5.98
CA LEU A 27 -7.67 11.36 5.25
C LEU A 27 -8.25 12.77 5.31
N PHE A 28 -9.55 12.88 5.05
CA PHE A 28 -10.31 14.09 5.33
C PHE A 28 -11.81 13.81 5.44
N VAL A 29 -12.49 14.67 6.18
CA VAL A 29 -13.95 14.73 6.33
C VAL A 29 -14.36 16.19 6.31
N SER A 30 -14.81 16.71 5.16
CA SER A 30 -15.27 18.09 4.93
C SER A 30 -14.43 19.22 5.55
N CYS A 31 -14.45 19.36 6.88
CA CYS A 31 -13.79 20.35 7.71
C CYS A 31 -12.60 19.88 8.54
N SER A 32 -12.31 18.57 8.53
CA SER A 32 -11.16 17.99 9.21
C SER A 32 -10.31 17.31 8.17
N VAL A 33 -9.07 17.78 8.00
CA VAL A 33 -8.09 17.20 7.08
C VAL A 33 -6.94 16.69 7.93
N ASP A 34 -6.52 15.46 7.68
CA ASP A 34 -5.33 14.90 8.34
C ASP A 34 -4.10 15.75 8.00
N GLN A 35 -3.15 15.85 8.95
CA GLN A 35 -1.99 16.73 8.83
C GLN A 35 -1.09 16.38 7.64
N LEU A 36 -1.10 15.14 7.18
CA LEU A 36 -0.32 14.67 6.03
C LEU A 36 -1.13 14.66 4.73
N THR A 37 -2.42 15.01 4.78
CA THR A 37 -3.29 15.06 3.61
C THR A 37 -3.41 16.50 3.10
N THR A 38 -3.31 16.69 1.79
CA THR A 38 -3.54 17.98 1.15
C THR A 38 -4.64 17.84 0.10
N VAL A 39 -5.69 18.66 0.22
CA VAL A 39 -6.79 18.74 -0.75
C VAL A 39 -6.49 19.90 -1.70
N LEU A 40 -6.28 19.58 -2.98
CA LEU A 40 -5.98 20.56 -4.04
C LEU A 40 -7.26 21.14 -4.64
N GLU A 41 -8.26 20.30 -4.85
CA GLU A 41 -9.53 20.67 -5.46
C GLU A 41 -10.62 19.74 -4.93
N ASN A 42 -11.76 20.29 -4.50
CA ASN A 42 -12.89 19.47 -4.07
C ASN A 42 -14.17 20.32 -4.12
N GLY A 43 -15.12 20.01 -5.00
CA GLY A 43 -16.37 20.79 -5.14
C GLY A 43 -16.21 22.16 -5.81
N ASP A 44 -15.16 22.35 -6.61
CA ASP A 44 -14.92 23.58 -7.40
C ASP A 44 -15.06 23.38 -8.92
N SER A 45 -14.94 22.13 -9.38
CA SER A 45 -15.11 21.75 -10.78
C SER A 45 -15.64 20.31 -10.90
N GLN A 46 -15.64 19.78 -12.12
CA GLN A 46 -15.96 18.37 -12.40
C GLN A 46 -14.86 17.39 -11.95
N LYS A 47 -13.90 17.84 -11.13
CA LYS A 47 -12.79 17.04 -10.60
C LYS A 47 -12.64 17.32 -9.11
N ALA A 48 -12.13 16.31 -8.40
CA ALA A 48 -11.63 16.46 -7.04
C ALA A 48 -10.24 15.79 -6.98
N CYS A 49 -9.29 16.48 -6.36
CA CYS A 49 -7.90 16.07 -6.30
C CYS A 49 -7.34 16.33 -4.90
N PHE A 50 -6.70 15.31 -4.34
CA PHE A 50 -5.99 15.39 -3.06
C PHE A 50 -4.82 14.40 -3.10
N TYR A 51 -3.83 14.60 -2.22
CA TYR A 51 -2.71 13.70 -2.07
C TYR A 51 -2.35 13.52 -0.59
N PHE A 52 -1.66 12.42 -0.30
CA PHE A 52 -1.16 12.07 1.02
C PHE A 52 0.01 11.08 0.85
N PRO A 53 0.97 11.02 1.79
CA PRO A 53 2.02 10.00 1.79
C PRO A 53 1.43 8.59 1.96
N ALA A 54 1.96 7.62 1.22
CA ALA A 54 1.57 6.22 1.41
C ALA A 54 1.93 5.73 2.82
N PHE A 55 1.08 4.91 3.41
CA PHE A 55 1.26 4.35 4.75
C PHE A 55 0.82 2.88 4.81
N ARG A 56 0.95 2.26 5.98
CA ARG A 56 0.49 0.90 6.27
C ARG A 56 -0.28 0.88 7.59
N PHE A 57 -1.28 0.03 7.69
CA PHE A 57 -1.96 -0.25 8.95
C PHE A 57 -1.05 -1.08 9.87
N ILE A 58 -1.14 -0.85 11.18
CA ILE A 58 -0.29 -1.51 12.18
C ILE A 58 -0.58 -3.03 12.18
N GLU A 59 -1.83 -3.40 11.98
CA GLU A 59 -2.28 -4.79 11.86
C GLU A 59 -1.61 -5.53 10.69
N GLN A 60 -1.12 -4.80 9.69
CA GLN A 60 -0.44 -5.33 8.50
C GLN A 60 1.09 -5.15 8.55
N GLN A 61 1.66 -4.68 9.67
CA GLN A 61 3.08 -4.31 9.76
C GLN A 61 4.07 -5.45 9.44
N ASN A 62 3.66 -6.70 9.66
CA ASN A 62 4.48 -7.89 9.43
C ASN A 62 4.33 -8.47 8.01
N GLN A 63 3.54 -7.82 7.14
CA GLN A 63 3.33 -8.25 5.76
C GLN A 63 4.37 -7.59 4.84
N THR A 64 4.94 -8.37 3.90
CA THR A 64 5.87 -7.86 2.88
C THR A 64 5.17 -6.93 1.88
N ILE A 65 3.89 -7.20 1.62
CA ILE A 65 2.99 -6.37 0.85
C ILE A 65 1.74 -6.16 1.69
N SER A 66 1.50 -4.92 2.11
CA SER A 66 0.26 -4.52 2.77
C SER A 66 -0.67 -3.87 1.75
N THR A 67 -1.93 -4.29 1.71
CA THR A 67 -2.97 -3.65 0.88
C THR A 67 -3.98 -2.98 1.78
N TYR A 68 -4.22 -1.70 1.54
CA TYR A 68 -5.33 -0.97 2.16
C TYR A 68 -6.21 -0.36 1.07
N TYR A 69 -7.43 -0.01 1.43
CA TYR A 69 -8.44 0.48 0.50
C TYR A 69 -8.82 1.89 0.87
N LEU A 70 -8.77 2.80 -0.10
CA LEU A 70 -9.37 4.12 0.00
C LEU A 70 -10.85 4.03 -0.31
N HIS A 71 -11.66 4.61 0.55
CA HIS A 71 -13.10 4.77 0.38
C HIS A 71 -13.41 6.26 0.36
N CYS A 72 -14.00 6.76 -0.72
CA CYS A 72 -14.39 8.15 -0.87
C CYS A 72 -15.89 8.24 -1.16
N ILE A 73 -16.61 8.94 -0.29
CA ILE A 73 -18.02 9.27 -0.49
C ILE A 73 -18.08 10.44 -1.46
N THR A 74 -18.58 10.18 -2.65
CA THR A 74 -18.64 11.12 -3.78
C THR A 74 -20.08 11.57 -4.03
N ARG A 75 -20.25 12.86 -4.28
CA ARG A 75 -21.51 13.49 -4.68
C ARG A 75 -21.28 14.44 -5.85
N LEU A 76 -22.34 14.68 -6.61
CA LEU A 76 -22.41 15.78 -7.58
C LEU A 76 -23.26 16.89 -6.97
N CYS A 77 -22.77 18.12 -6.97
CA CYS A 77 -23.49 19.28 -6.43
C CYS A 77 -23.45 20.45 -7.41
N GLU A 78 -24.47 21.30 -7.37
CA GLU A 78 -24.41 22.61 -8.03
C GLU A 78 -23.41 23.53 -7.33
N ARG A 79 -22.83 24.50 -8.06
CA ARG A 79 -21.78 25.41 -7.57
C ARG A 79 -22.10 26.04 -6.20
N SER A 80 -23.31 26.57 -6.02
CA SER A 80 -23.74 27.18 -4.75
C SER A 80 -23.82 26.17 -3.61
N THR A 81 -24.33 24.97 -3.90
CA THR A 81 -24.48 23.88 -2.93
C THR A 81 -23.12 23.31 -2.51
N CYS A 82 -22.19 23.10 -3.44
CA CYS A 82 -20.84 22.64 -3.07
C CYS A 82 -20.15 23.59 -2.09
N SER A 83 -20.35 24.90 -2.25
CA SER A 83 -19.76 25.90 -1.35
C SER A 83 -20.28 25.82 0.09
N SER A 84 -21.53 25.37 0.31
CA SER A 84 -22.05 25.22 1.67
C SER A 84 -21.45 24.03 2.41
N PHE A 85 -21.12 22.94 1.70
CA PHE A 85 -20.46 21.77 2.31
C PHE A 85 -19.03 22.07 2.78
N LYS A 86 -18.39 23.10 2.22
CA LYS A 86 -17.06 23.57 2.64
C LYS A 86 -17.07 24.49 3.84
N ARG A 87 -18.24 25.01 4.25
CA ARG A 87 -18.32 26.01 5.32
C ARG A 87 -18.17 25.34 6.69
N CYS A 88 -16.96 25.39 7.20
CA CYS A 88 -16.60 24.96 8.55
C CYS A 88 -16.93 26.05 9.57
N SER A 89 -18.20 26.42 9.71
CA SER A 89 -18.61 27.33 10.78
C SER A 89 -18.66 26.55 12.10
N ARG A 90 -17.87 26.95 13.09
CA ARG A 90 -18.12 26.59 14.50
C ARG A 90 -19.50 27.15 14.87
N LYS A 91 -20.58 26.37 14.77
CA LYS A 91 -21.89 26.78 15.28
C LYS A 91 -22.48 25.70 16.17
N LYS A 92 -22.69 26.10 17.43
CA LYS A 92 -23.60 25.47 18.40
C LYS A 92 -24.93 25.15 17.70
N ARG A 93 -25.39 23.92 17.94
CA ARG A 93 -26.75 23.33 17.80
C ARG A 93 -27.82 24.10 16.99
N SER A 94 -28.49 23.31 16.14
CA SER A 94 -29.77 23.57 15.45
C SER A 94 -29.70 24.54 14.28
N VAL A 95 -29.72 24.00 13.07
CA VAL A 95 -30.92 23.95 12.20
C VAL A 95 -30.64 22.83 11.22
N GLU A 96 -31.53 21.84 11.17
CA GLU A 96 -31.66 20.90 10.06
C GLU A 96 -31.88 21.73 8.80
N THR A 97 -30.77 22.12 8.18
CA THR A 97 -30.82 22.96 7.00
C THR A 97 -31.20 21.98 5.92
N THR A 98 -32.49 22.00 5.58
CA THR A 98 -33.07 21.57 4.31
C THR A 98 -32.36 22.31 3.17
N VAL A 99 -31.04 22.11 3.01
CA VAL A 99 -30.29 22.53 1.83
C VAL A 99 -30.70 21.55 0.74
N VAL A 100 -31.85 21.84 0.15
CA VAL A 100 -32.29 21.48 -1.20
C VAL A 100 -31.72 20.13 -1.65
N GLN A 101 -32.40 19.06 -1.24
CA GLN A 101 -32.12 17.67 -1.64
C GLN A 101 -32.05 17.51 -3.18
N ASP A 102 -32.66 18.43 -3.94
CA ASP A 102 -32.63 18.46 -5.41
C ASP A 102 -31.30 18.98 -6.02
N SER A 103 -30.44 19.64 -5.24
CA SER A 103 -29.22 20.30 -5.76
C SER A 103 -27.92 19.53 -5.51
N ILE A 104 -28.02 18.37 -4.86
CA ILE A 104 -26.93 17.44 -4.62
C ILE A 104 -27.41 16.00 -4.84
N THR A 105 -26.58 15.17 -5.45
CA THR A 105 -26.94 13.77 -5.66
C THR A 105 -26.84 12.96 -4.37
N GLU A 106 -27.51 11.82 -4.38
CA GLU A 106 -27.25 10.75 -3.41
C GLU A 106 -25.75 10.38 -3.40
N PRO A 107 -25.23 9.98 -2.24
CA PRO A 107 -23.82 9.63 -2.10
C PRO A 107 -23.52 8.33 -2.85
N SER A 108 -22.38 8.31 -3.55
CA SER A 108 -21.82 7.10 -4.16
C SER A 108 -20.46 6.80 -3.54
N MET A 109 -20.20 5.54 -3.19
CA MET A 109 -18.93 5.13 -2.61
C MET A 109 -17.97 4.70 -3.71
N LEU A 110 -16.81 5.35 -3.79
CA LEU A 110 -15.69 4.93 -4.62
C LEU A 110 -14.66 4.21 -3.74
N THR A 111 -14.29 2.97 -4.10
CA THR A 111 -13.24 2.21 -3.41
C THR A 111 -12.06 1.94 -4.33
N VAL A 112 -10.83 2.22 -3.88
CA VAL A 112 -9.58 1.97 -4.62
C VAL A 112 -8.57 1.24 -3.73
N ALA A 113 -7.96 0.17 -4.24
CA ALA A 113 -6.91 -0.55 -3.53
C ALA A 113 -5.53 0.11 -3.70
N ILE A 114 -4.80 0.28 -2.61
CA ILE A 114 -3.41 0.74 -2.59
C ILE A 114 -2.54 -0.38 -2.02
N ARG A 115 -1.52 -0.77 -2.79
CA ARG A 115 -0.52 -1.75 -2.39
C ARG A 115 0.76 -1.04 -1.96
N ALA A 116 1.07 -1.09 -0.68
CA ALA A 116 2.36 -0.67 -0.15
C ALA A 116 3.27 -1.90 -0.04
N LYS A 117 4.43 -1.84 -0.70
CA LYS A 117 5.48 -2.86 -0.56
C LYS A 117 6.51 -2.34 0.42
N THR A 118 7.00 -3.21 1.29
CA THR A 118 8.25 -2.93 1.99
C THR A 118 9.35 -3.00 0.95
N GLU A 119 10.09 -1.90 0.74
CA GLU A 119 11.34 -1.94 -0.01
C GLU A 119 12.34 -2.78 0.78
N SER A 120 12.25 -4.11 0.66
CA SER A 120 13.46 -4.90 0.74
C SER A 120 14.24 -4.56 -0.52
N SER A 121 15.47 -4.10 -0.33
CA SER A 121 16.42 -3.75 -1.38
C SER A 121 16.75 -4.95 -2.27
N PHE A 122 15.82 -5.35 -3.14
CA PHE A 122 16.04 -6.30 -4.22
C PHE A 122 15.23 -5.82 -5.42
N LEU A 123 15.90 -5.04 -6.28
CA LEU A 123 15.44 -4.72 -7.63
C LEU A 123 15.06 -6.03 -8.35
N PRO A 124 13.86 -6.14 -8.96
CA PRO A 124 13.54 -7.26 -9.82
C PRO A 124 14.32 -7.10 -11.12
N LYS A 125 15.23 -8.04 -11.38
CA LYS A 125 15.77 -8.26 -12.72
C LYS A 125 14.70 -9.02 -13.50
N ASP A 126 14.22 -8.42 -14.59
CA ASP A 126 13.32 -9.07 -15.54
C ASP A 126 13.99 -10.33 -16.09
N GLU A 127 13.32 -11.48 -15.97
CA GLU A 127 13.77 -12.75 -16.56
C GLU A 127 12.75 -13.18 -17.62
N ALA A 128 13.13 -12.96 -18.87
CA ALA A 128 12.53 -13.58 -20.04
C ALA A 128 13.21 -14.93 -20.31
N LEU A 129 12.40 -15.98 -20.36
CA LEU A 129 12.57 -17.28 -21.00
C LEU A 129 13.74 -18.22 -20.61
N THR A 130 13.28 -19.40 -20.18
CA THR A 130 13.74 -20.76 -20.48
C THR A 130 14.96 -21.34 -19.74
N GLY A 131 14.63 -22.24 -18.80
CA GLY A 131 15.26 -23.57 -18.74
C GLY A 131 16.14 -23.86 -17.53
N ALA A 132 15.53 -24.38 -16.45
CA ALA A 132 15.96 -25.57 -15.69
C ALA A 132 15.37 -25.57 -14.27
N GLN A 133 14.83 -26.71 -13.86
CA GLN A 133 14.40 -27.00 -12.49
C GLN A 133 15.57 -26.85 -11.50
N THR A 134 15.32 -26.28 -10.33
CA THR A 134 15.28 -27.02 -9.04
C THR A 134 14.97 -26.07 -7.89
N ASP A 135 13.95 -26.45 -7.13
CA ASP A 135 13.80 -26.41 -5.67
C ASP A 135 14.05 -25.11 -4.87
N GLY A 136 13.08 -24.81 -3.99
CA GLY A 136 13.03 -23.58 -3.21
C GLY A 136 13.94 -23.55 -1.99
N LYS A 137 14.06 -22.35 -1.39
CA LYS A 137 14.03 -22.14 0.07
C LYS A 137 14.21 -20.67 0.43
N GLY A 138 13.21 -20.12 1.11
CA GLY A 138 13.47 -19.17 2.18
C GLY A 138 14.14 -19.91 3.33
N ALA A 139 15.47 -19.86 3.40
CA ALA A 139 16.28 -20.29 4.53
C ALA A 139 17.72 -19.80 4.32
N SER A 140 17.93 -18.50 4.13
CA SER A 140 19.20 -17.96 3.65
C SER A 140 19.59 -16.77 4.51
N VAL A 141 20.27 -16.99 5.65
CA VAL A 141 21.71 -16.68 5.71
C VAL A 141 22.54 -17.80 6.36
N GLY A 142 21.96 -18.59 7.28
CA GLY A 142 22.72 -19.60 8.06
C GLY A 142 23.10 -20.87 7.29
N LEU A 143 22.28 -21.29 6.32
CA LEU A 143 22.47 -22.55 5.59
C LEU A 143 23.60 -22.45 4.54
N GLY A 144 23.79 -21.28 3.93
CA GLY A 144 24.84 -21.06 2.94
C GLY A 144 26.25 -21.15 3.53
N ILE A 145 26.43 -20.63 4.74
CA ILE A 145 27.72 -20.69 5.46
C ILE A 145 28.05 -22.15 5.82
N ALA A 146 27.07 -22.92 6.30
CA ALA A 146 27.27 -24.33 6.66
C ALA A 146 27.66 -25.19 5.44
N VAL A 147 27.02 -24.99 4.29
CA VAL A 147 27.34 -25.72 3.06
C VAL A 147 28.74 -25.36 2.53
N ALA A 148 29.11 -24.08 2.57
CA ALA A 148 30.45 -23.64 2.17
C ALA A 148 31.55 -24.28 3.04
N VAL A 149 31.34 -24.33 4.36
CA VAL A 149 32.28 -24.97 5.28
C VAL A 149 32.43 -26.47 5.00
N LEU A 150 31.33 -27.18 4.73
CA LEU A 150 31.36 -28.62 4.42
C LEU A 150 32.12 -28.92 3.11
N ILE A 151 31.96 -28.07 2.09
CA ILE A 151 32.68 -28.23 0.82
C ILE A 151 34.18 -28.02 1.04
N VAL A 152 34.59 -27.00 1.81
CA VAL A 152 36.01 -26.74 2.11
C VAL A 152 36.64 -27.92 2.86
N ILE A 153 35.92 -28.49 3.84
CA ILE A 153 36.39 -29.68 4.57
C ILE A 153 36.51 -30.89 3.62
N GLY A 154 35.54 -31.10 2.73
CA GLY A 154 35.60 -32.18 1.75
C GLY A 154 36.79 -32.06 0.80
N VAL A 155 37.02 -30.86 0.24
CA VAL A 155 38.13 -30.61 -0.70
C VAL A 155 39.48 -30.79 -0.02
N THR A 156 39.65 -30.31 1.22
CA THR A 156 40.89 -30.46 1.97
C THR A 156 41.20 -31.93 2.29
N ALA A 157 40.19 -32.72 2.67
CA ALA A 157 40.35 -34.16 2.92
C ALA A 157 40.77 -34.92 1.65
N ILE A 158 40.16 -34.61 0.50
CA ILE A 158 40.51 -35.23 -0.80
C ILE A 158 41.95 -34.87 -1.20
N PHE A 159 42.35 -33.62 -1.01
CA PHE A 159 43.72 -33.19 -1.31
C PHE A 159 44.76 -33.90 -0.44
N MET A 160 44.47 -34.05 0.86
CA MET A 160 45.33 -34.78 1.78
C MET A 160 45.44 -36.26 1.38
N ALA A 161 44.33 -36.92 1.08
CA ALA A 161 44.32 -38.31 0.62
C ALA A 161 45.11 -38.49 -0.69
N ALA A 162 44.93 -37.59 -1.67
CA ALA A 162 45.64 -37.65 -2.94
C ALA A 162 47.15 -37.42 -2.76
N SER A 163 47.55 -36.48 -1.88
CA SER A 163 48.96 -36.24 -1.58
C SER A 163 49.62 -37.44 -0.90
N PHE A 164 48.92 -38.07 0.04
CA PHE A 164 49.39 -39.26 0.75
C PHE A 164 49.50 -40.46 -0.19
N TYR A 165 48.52 -40.66 -1.07
CA TYR A 165 48.54 -41.70 -2.10
C TYR A 165 49.70 -41.49 -3.09
N ARG A 166 49.93 -40.26 -3.54
CA ARG A 166 51.08 -39.92 -4.41
C ARG A 166 52.41 -40.15 -3.70
N LYS A 167 52.51 -39.87 -2.40
CA LYS A 167 53.72 -40.09 -1.60
C LYS A 167 53.99 -41.58 -1.41
N LEU A 168 52.97 -42.38 -1.10
CA LEU A 168 53.07 -43.84 -1.01
C LEU A 168 53.47 -44.48 -2.35
N LYS A 169 52.92 -43.99 -3.47
CA LYS A 169 53.29 -44.47 -4.81
C LYS A 169 54.72 -44.10 -5.21
N ARG A 170 55.34 -43.09 -4.59
CA ARG A 170 56.76 -42.76 -4.79
C ARG A 170 57.72 -43.55 -3.88
N LEU A 171 57.19 -44.23 -2.87
CA LEU A 171 57.95 -45.04 -1.90
C LEU A 171 57.92 -46.54 -2.20
N ARG A 172 57.27 -46.95 -3.29
CA ARG A 172 57.18 -48.31 -3.82
C ARG A 172 57.81 -48.35 -5.20
#